data_AF-A0A7K7MML9-F1
#
_entry.id   AF-A0A7K7MML9-F1
#
_cell.length_a   1.000
_cell.length_b   1.000
_cell.length_c   1.000
_cell.angle_alpha   90.00
_cell.angle_beta   90.00
_cell.angle_gamma   90.00
#
_symmetry.space_group_name_H-M   'P 1'
#
loop_
_entity.id
_entity.type
_entity.pdbx_description
1 polymer ?
#
loop_
_entity_poly.entity_id
_entity_poly.type
_entity_poly.pdbx_seq_one_letter_code
_entity_poly.pdbx_strand_id
1 'polypeptide(L)' 'MKILFLLFTLLLLLVQGAAGSRRQCRQKKGICSFVRCHPPLRTIGRCTVLAVCCK' A
#
# COMPACT_ATOMS: atom_id res chain seq x y z
N MET A 1 -22.92 6.34 22.26
CA MET A 1 -22.79 6.72 20.83
C MET A 1 -21.42 7.32 20.50
N LYS A 2 -20.31 6.66 20.88
CA LYS A 2 -18.93 7.23 20.76
C LYS A 2 -17.93 6.24 20.15
N ILE A 3 -18.27 4.95 20.17
CA ILE A 3 -17.52 3.84 19.56
C ILE A 3 -17.45 3.92 18.03
N LEU A 4 -18.49 4.44 17.36
CA LEU A 4 -18.50 4.52 15.90
C LEU A 4 -17.39 5.45 15.36
N PHE A 5 -17.15 6.57 16.05
CA PHE A 5 -16.09 7.51 15.68
C PHE A 5 -14.70 6.92 15.89
N LEU A 6 -14.47 6.22 17.00
CA LEU A 6 -13.20 5.52 17.26
C LEU A 6 -12.88 4.49 16.19
N LEU A 7 -13.87 3.70 15.78
CA LEU A 7 -13.73 2.72 14.71
C LEU A 7 -13.38 3.38 13.38
N PHE A 8 -14.05 4.49 13.06
CA PHE A 8 -13.84 5.26 11.83
C PHE A 8 -12.43 5.88 11.79
N THR A 9 -11.96 6.45 12.89
CA THR A 9 -10.60 7.01 12.98
C THR A 9 -9.54 5.93 12.80
N LEU A 10 -9.74 4.74 13.39
CA LEU A 10 -8.83 3.62 13.19
C LEU A 10 -8.76 3.22 11.70
N LEU A 11 -9.92 3.05 11.05
CA LEU A 11 -10.00 2.69 9.63
C LEU A 11 -9.29 3.74 8.75
N LEU A 12 -9.48 5.03 9.02
CA LEU A 12 -8.80 6.11 8.29
C LEU A 12 -7.28 6.05 8.49
N LEU A 13 -6.80 5.74 9.69
CA LEU A 13 -5.37 5.63 9.98
C LEU A 13 -4.75 4.43 9.24
N LEU A 14 -5.45 3.29 9.19
CA LEU A 14 -5.02 2.13 8.41
C LEU A 14 -4.95 2.43 6.91
N VAL A 15 -5.91 3.18 6.36
CA VAL A 15 -5.91 3.59 4.95
C VAL A 15 -4.75 4.54 4.63
N GLN A 16 -4.41 5.45 5.54
CA GLN A 16 -3.25 6.34 5.38
C GLN A 16 -1.91 5.58 5.39
N GLY A 17 -1.76 4.58 6.27
CA GLY A 17 -0.59 3.70 6.29
C GLY A 17 -0.39 2.94 4.98
N ALA A 18 -1.47 2.44 4.38
CA ALA A 18 -1.44 1.77 3.07
C ALA A 18 -1.21 2.73 1.88
N ALA A 19 -1.60 4.00 2.01
CA ALA A 19 -1.39 5.01 0.98
C ALA A 19 0.07 5.48 0.91
N GLY A 20 0.77 5.55 2.05
CA GLY A 20 2.17 5.96 2.13
C GLY A 20 3.11 5.06 1.33
N SER A 21 2.96 3.74 1.47
CA SER A 21 3.72 2.73 0.73
C SER A 21 3.44 2.77 -0.79
N ARG A 22 2.20 3.04 -1.20
CA ARG A 22 1.84 3.27 -2.61
C ARG A 22 2.54 4.50 -3.19
N ARG A 23 2.53 5.62 -2.45
CA ARG A 23 3.20 6.87 -2.87
C ARG A 23 4.70 6.68 -3.00
N GLN A 24 5.32 5.96 -2.07
CA GLN A 24 6.75 5.66 -2.11
C GLN A 24 7.13 4.80 -3.32
N CYS A 25 6.31 3.79 -3.66
CA CYS A 25 6.49 3.00 -4.88
C CYS A 25 6.41 3.87 -6.14
N ARG A 26 5.43 4.78 -6.19
CA ARG A 26 5.23 5.71 -7.32
C ARG A 26 6.38 6.71 -7.45
N GLN A 27 6.92 7.22 -6.34
CA GLN A 27 8.12 8.07 -6.33
C GLN A 27 9.35 7.35 -6.90
N LYS A 28 9.48 6.03 -6.67
CA LYS A 28 10.53 5.20 -7.26
C LYS A 28 10.29 4.89 -8.75
N LYS A 29 9.24 5.42 -9.38
CA LYS A 29 8.75 5.06 -10.73
C LYS A 29 8.39 3.57 -10.85
N GLY A 30 7.98 2.94 -9.75
CA GLY A 30 7.49 1.56 -9.72
C GLY A 30 5.96 1.48 -9.80
N ILE A 31 5.46 0.27 -10.08
CA ILE A 31 4.03 -0.06 -10.08
C ILE A 31 3.68 -1.02 -8.96
N CYS A 32 2.48 -0.91 -8.41
CA CYS A 32 2.00 -1.86 -7.41
C CYS A 32 1.32 -3.04 -8.11
N SER A 33 1.84 -4.26 -7.94
CA SER A 33 1.23 -5.49 -8.45
C SER A 33 0.74 -6.35 -7.30
N PHE A 34 -0.36 -7.09 -7.52
CA PHE A 34 -0.91 -8.00 -6.51
C PHE A 34 -0.12 -9.30 -6.45
N VAL A 35 0.21 -9.76 -5.24
CA VAL A 35 0.92 -11.02 -4.94
C VAL A 35 2.39 -11.06 -5.40
N ARG A 36 2.68 -10.80 -6.68
CA ARG A 36 4.03 -10.92 -7.26
C ARG A 36 4.24 -10.01 -8.47
N CYS A 37 5.50 -9.70 -8.78
CA CYS A 37 5.86 -8.99 -10.00
C CYS A 37 5.93 -9.97 -11.18
N HIS A 38 5.44 -9.54 -12.34
CA HIS A 38 5.65 -10.27 -13.58
C HIS A 38 7.01 -9.88 -14.19
N PRO A 39 7.80 -10.85 -14.69
CA PRO A 39 9.01 -10.56 -15.44
C PRO A 39 8.71 -9.64 -16.64
N PRO A 40 9.55 -8.64 -16.94
CA PRO A 40 10.91 -8.40 -16.44
C PRO A 40 11.01 -7.60 -15.13
N LEU A 41 9.90 -7.17 -14.53
CA LEU A 41 9.93 -6.34 -13.33
C LEU A 41 10.34 -7.13 -12.08
N ARG A 42 11.15 -6.52 -11.22
CA ARG A 42 11.61 -7.08 -9.96
C ARG A 42 10.89 -6.44 -8.78
N THR A 43 10.78 -7.18 -7.68
CA THR A 43 10.20 -6.68 -6.44
C THR A 43 11.20 -5.74 -5.76
N ILE A 44 10.85 -4.46 -5.66
CA ILE A 44 11.68 -3.42 -5.03
C ILE A 44 11.14 -2.95 -3.67
N GLY A 45 9.98 -3.45 -3.26
CA GLY A 45 9.34 -3.12 -2.00
C GLY A 45 7.91 -3.65 -1.91
N ARG A 46 7.12 -3.11 -0.97
CA ARG A 46 5.70 -3.44 -0.82
C ARG A 46 4.85 -2.18 -0.88
N CYS A 47 3.69 -2.29 -1.51
CA CYS A 47 2.68 -1.24 -1.58
C CYS A 47 1.58 -1.41 -0.53
N THR A 48 1.21 -2.65 -0.22
CA THR A 48 0.28 -3.01 0.86
C THR A 48 0.67 -4.40 1.39
N VAL A 49 -0.13 -4.98 2.30
CA VAL A 49 0.05 -6.36 2.76
C VAL A 49 -0.08 -7.36 1.60
N LEU A 50 -0.96 -7.08 0.63
CA LEU A 50 -1.26 -7.96 -0.51
C LEU A 50 -0.65 -7.50 -1.84
N ALA A 51 -0.09 -6.29 -1.90
CA ALA A 51 0.50 -5.73 -3.11
C ALA A 51 1.98 -5.42 -2.92
N VAL A 52 2.79 -5.87 -3.88
CA VAL A 52 4.23 -5.64 -3.95
C VAL A 52 4.53 -4.47 -4.89
N CYS A 53 5.60 -3.73 -4.62
CA CYS A 53 6.11 -2.69 -5.51
C CYS A 53 7.08 -3.32 -6.52
N CYS A 54 6.81 -3.15 -7.80
CA CYS A 54 7.54 -3.73 -8.91
C CYS A 54 8.20 -2.64 -9.76
N LYS A 55 9.44 -2.84 -10.16
CA LYS A 55 10.17 -1.98 -11.08
C LYS A 55 11.12 -2.80 -11.94
#